data_AF-Q3SZW2-F1
#
_entry.id   AF-Q3SZW2-F1
#
_cell.length_a   1.000
_cell.length_b   1.000
_cell.length_c   1.000
_cell.angle_alpha   90.00
_cell.angle_beta   90.00
_cell.angle_gamma   90.00
#
_symmetry.space_group_name_H-M   'P 1'
#
loop_
_entity.id
_entity.type
_entity.pdbx_description
1 polymer ?
#
loop_
_entity_poly.entity_id
_entity_poly.type
_entity_poly.pdbx_seq_one_letter_code
_entity_poly.pdbx_strand_id
1 'polypeptide(L)' 'MVLDLDLFRVDKGGDPALIRESQEKRFKDPGLVDQLVKADSEWRRCRFRADNLNKLKNLCSKTIGEKKKKK' A
#
# COMPACT_ATOMS: atom_id res chain seq x y z
N MET A 1 -17.14 -12.62 -8.31
CA MET A 1 -15.74 -12.16 -8.50
C MET A 1 -15.61 -10.76 -7.94
N VAL A 2 -14.50 -10.47 -7.24
CA VAL A 2 -14.16 -9.13 -6.74
C VAL A 2 -13.51 -8.31 -7.86
N LEU A 3 -13.59 -6.98 -7.80
CA LEU A 3 -12.90 -6.09 -8.74
C LEU A 3 -11.39 -6.13 -8.50
N ASP A 4 -10.62 -5.92 -9.57
CA ASP A 4 -9.17 -5.74 -9.47
C ASP A 4 -8.85 -4.46 -8.70
N LEU A 5 -7.86 -4.55 -7.81
CA LEU A 5 -7.43 -3.46 -6.95
C LEU A 5 -6.72 -2.36 -7.74
N ASP A 6 -6.07 -2.70 -8.86
CA ASP A 6 -5.39 -1.70 -9.70
C ASP A 6 -6.38 -0.74 -10.39
N LEU A 7 -7.65 -1.11 -10.53
CA LEU A 7 -8.72 -0.19 -10.98
C LEU A 7 -8.94 0.96 -9.99
N PHE A 8 -8.59 0.78 -8.71
CA PHE A 8 -8.70 1.80 -7.66
C PHE A 8 -7.43 2.65 -7.53
N ARG A 9 -6.40 2.42 -8.35
CA ARG A 9 -5.09 3.08 -8.25
C ARG A 9 -4.78 3.92 -9.49
N VAL A 10 -4.77 5.23 -9.31
CA VAL A 10 -4.45 6.19 -10.38
C VAL A 10 -3.04 6.00 -10.93
N ASP A 11 -2.06 5.68 -10.06
CA ASP A 11 -0.67 5.41 -10.46
C ASP A 11 -0.49 4.11 -11.27
N LYS A 12 -1.52 3.27 -11.32
CA LYS A 12 -1.58 2.03 -12.11
C LYS A 12 -2.45 2.16 -13.36
N GLY A 13 -2.94 3.36 -13.66
CA GLY A 13 -3.86 3.61 -14.79
C GLY A 13 -5.33 3.30 -14.49
N GLY A 14 -5.68 3.02 -13.23
CA GLY A 14 -7.06 2.86 -12.79
C GLY A 14 -7.77 4.20 -12.55
N ASP A 15 -9.09 4.18 -12.55
CA ASP A 15 -9.94 5.35 -12.30
C ASP A 15 -11.01 5.06 -11.21
N PRO A 16 -10.76 5.47 -9.96
CA PRO A 16 -11.74 5.33 -8.87
C PRO A 16 -13.05 6.10 -9.10
N ALA A 17 -13.09 7.12 -9.95
CA ALA A 17 -14.29 7.89 -10.23
C ALA A 17 -15.32 7.05 -11.01
N LEU A 18 -14.86 6.27 -11.99
CA LEU A 18 -15.72 5.32 -12.73
C LEU A 18 -16.34 4.27 -11.81
N ILE A 19 -15.59 3.83 -10.79
CA ILE A 19 -16.09 2.84 -9.82
C ILE A 19 -17.12 3.48 -8.88
N ARG A 20 -16.93 4.75 -8.48
CA ARG A 20 -17.93 5.51 -7.73
C ARG A 20 -19.23 5.64 -8.51
N GLU A 21 -19.16 6.05 -9.77
CA GLU A 21 -20.33 6.12 -10.65
C GLU A 21 -21.02 4.75 -10.77
N SER A 22 -20.24 3.65 -10.86
CA SER A 22 -20.82 2.31 -10.85
C SER A 22 -21.50 1.95 -9.52
N GLN A 23 -21.06 2.45 -8.36
CA GLN A 23 -21.75 2.24 -7.08
C GLN A 23 -23.06 3.02 -7.03
N GLU A 24 -23.05 4.27 -7.49
CA GLU A 24 -24.24 5.13 -7.57
C GLU A 24 -25.30 4.53 -8.50
N LYS A 25 -24.90 4.07 -9.70
CA LYS A 25 -25.78 3.36 -10.64
C LYS A 25 -26.40 2.08 -10.06
N ARG A 26 -25.77 1.51 -9.04
CA ARG A 26 -26.26 0.32 -8.31
C ARG A 26 -27.04 0.67 -7.05
N PHE A 27 -27.29 1.97 -6.79
CA PHE A 27 -27.93 2.47 -5.58
C PHE A 27 -27.22 1.96 -4.31
N LYS A 28 -25.89 1.95 -4.36
CA LYS A 28 -24.99 1.58 -3.26
C LYS A 28 -24.15 2.80 -2.83
N ASP A 29 -23.52 2.69 -1.67
CA ASP A 29 -22.71 3.76 -1.10
C ASP A 29 -21.40 3.96 -1.90
N PRO A 30 -21.22 5.10 -2.62
CA PRO A 30 -19.96 5.41 -3.30
C PRO A 30 -18.82 5.70 -2.31
N GLY A 31 -19.13 6.05 -1.05
CA GLY A 31 -18.14 6.32 0.00
C GLY A 31 -17.24 5.13 0.31
N LEU A 32 -17.68 3.90 0.01
CA LEU A 32 -16.85 2.69 0.12
C LEU A 32 -15.62 2.74 -0.80
N VAL A 33 -15.75 3.36 -1.97
CA VAL A 33 -14.62 3.53 -2.91
C VAL A 33 -13.58 4.46 -2.31
N ASP A 34 -14.00 5.57 -1.70
CA ASP A 34 -13.10 6.51 -1.04
C ASP A 34 -12.39 5.90 0.17
N GLN A 35 -13.13 5.13 0.98
CA GLN A 35 -12.55 4.41 2.10
C GLN A 35 -11.50 3.39 1.63
N LEU A 36 -11.76 2.67 0.54
CA LEU A 36 -10.81 1.72 -0.03
C LEU A 36 -9.55 2.42 -0.54
N VAL A 37 -9.69 3.51 -1.32
CA VAL A 37 -8.54 4.27 -1.84
C VAL A 37 -7.69 4.83 -0.70
N LYS A 38 -8.32 5.33 0.37
CA LYS A 38 -7.63 5.81 1.57
C LYS A 38 -6.87 4.67 2.26
N ALA A 39 -7.53 3.54 2.51
CA ALA A 39 -6.92 2.40 3.17
C ALA A 39 -5.75 1.80 2.35
N ASP A 40 -5.87 1.69 1.02
CA ASP A 40 -4.79 1.23 0.15
C ASP A 40 -3.59 2.20 0.18
N SER A 41 -3.85 3.51 0.19
CA SER A 41 -2.80 4.53 0.28
C SER A 41 -2.04 4.45 1.61
N GLU A 42 -2.74 4.26 2.72
CA GLU A 42 -2.15 4.04 4.04
C GLU A 42 -1.35 2.73 4.08
N TRP A 43 -1.90 1.65 3.53
CA TRP A 43 -1.23 0.35 3.45
C TRP A 43 0.09 0.44 2.66
N ARG A 44 0.10 1.09 1.49
CA ARG A 44 1.32 1.27 0.68
C ARG A 44 2.40 2.07 1.41
N ARG A 45 2.02 3.13 2.13
CA ARG A 45 2.94 3.90 2.98
C ARG A 45 3.54 3.03 4.10
N CYS A 46 2.71 2.24 4.77
CA CYS A 46 3.14 1.31 5.81
C CYS A 46 4.10 0.26 5.26
N ARG A 47 3.81 -0.30 4.08
CA ARG A 47 4.67 -1.30 3.42
C ARG A 47 6.05 -0.72 3.12
N PHE A 48 6.11 0.47 2.52
CA PHE A 48 7.37 1.16 2.23
C PHE A 48 8.19 1.44 3.50
N ARG A 49 7.54 1.93 4.56
CA ARG A 49 8.18 2.14 5.86
C ARG A 49 8.75 0.84 6.43
N ALA A 50 8.00 -0.25 6.37
CA ALA A 50 8.45 -1.56 6.85
C ALA A 50 9.68 -2.05 6.08
N ASP A 51 9.73 -1.88 4.76
CA ASP A 51 10.90 -2.26 3.96
C ASP A 51 12.15 -1.47 4.33
N ASN A 52 12.02 -0.17 4.60
CA ASN A 52 13.15 0.65 5.03
C ASN A 52 13.64 0.26 6.43
N LEU A 53 12.73 -0.09 7.34
CA LEU A 53 13.10 -0.61 8.66
C LEU A 53 13.84 -1.95 8.55
N ASN A 54 13.41 -2.84 7.66
CA ASN A 54 14.11 -4.10 7.40
C ASN A 54 15.52 -3.88 6.84
N LYS A 55 15.69 -2.93 5.91
CA LYS A 55 17.03 -2.55 5.41
C LYS A 55 17.93 -2.05 6.53
N LEU A 56 17.42 -1.17 7.40
CA LEU A 56 18.16 -0.64 8.54
C LEU A 56 18.53 -1.75 9.53
N LYS A 57 17.59 -2.63 9.87
CA LYS A 57 17.84 -3.79 10.74
C LYS A 57 18.99 -4.63 10.20
N ASN A 58 18.97 -4.96 8.91
CA ASN A 58 19.99 -5.80 8.30
C ASN A 58 21.38 -5.12 8.31
N LEU A 59 21.43 -3.81 8.08
CA LEU A 59 22.66 -3.02 8.19
C LEU A 59 23.21 -3.05 9.63
N CYS A 60 22.36 -2.86 10.63
CA CYS A 60 22.74 -2.95 12.04
C CYS A 60 23.27 -4.35 12.38
N SER A 61 22.58 -5.42 11.98
CA SER A 61 23.05 -6.79 12.23
C SER A 61 24.41 -7.07 11.58
N LYS A 62 24.63 -6.61 10.33
CA LYS A 62 25.90 -6.79 9.63
C LYS A 62 27.05 -6.06 10.34
N THR A 63 26.86 -4.77 10.64
CA THR A 63 27.88 -3.96 11.32
C THR A 63 28.24 -4.50 12.71
N ILE A 64 27.26 -5.02 13.47
CA ILE A 64 27.51 -5.70 14.74
C ILE A 64 28.35 -6.98 14.52
N GLY A 65 28.02 -7.79 13.53
CA GLY A 65 28.76 -9.01 13.20
C GLY A 65 30.22 -8.72 12.84
N GLU A 66 30.47 -7.69 12.04
CA GLU A 66 31.82 -7.25 11.68
C GLU A 66 32.62 -6.77 12.90
N LYS A 67 32.00 -6.00 13.80
CA LYS A 67 32.65 -5.56 15.05
C LYS A 67 32.99 -6.74 15.96
N LYS A 68 32.11 -7.74 16.06
CA LYS A 68 32.36 -8.94 16.87
C LYS A 68 33.50 -9.79 16.34
N LYS A 69 33.67 -9.89 15.01
CA LYS A 69 34.76 -10.66 14.37
C LYS A 69 36.14 -10.00 14.48
N LYS A 70 36.18 -8.67 14.65
CA LYS A 70 37.43 -7.89 14.78
C LYS A 70 37.97 -7.83 16.22
N LYS A 71 37.24 -8.41 17.18
CA LYS A 71 37.64 -8.54 18.57
C LYS A 71 38.19 -9.94 18.80
#